data_AF-H9M8E7-F1
#
_entry.id   AF-H9M8E7-F1
#
_cell.length_a   1.000
_cell.length_b   1.000
_cell.length_c   1.000
_cell.angle_alpha   90.00
_cell.angle_beta   90.00
_cell.angle_gamma   90.00
#
_symmetry.space_group_name_H-M   'P 1'
#
loop_
_entity.id
_entity.type
_entity.pdbx_description
1 polymer ?
#
loop_
_entity_poly.entity_id
_entity_poly.type
_entity_poly.pdbx_seq_one_letter_code
_entity_poly.pdbx_strand_id
1 'polypeptide(L)'
;MCFGSKPDEKTVISAQDVLREVLLVRGGLDEGIAIAGFSYLRRQARMAEIRRKQRETLLALINQRRDTPPPAGGAYVDTLFNLTVDSGRSLHDDELVALCSEFINAGTDTTTTSLQWLMANLVIRQDIQAR
;
A
#
# COMPACT_ATOMS: atom_id res chain seq x y z
N MET A 1 -12.14 2.83 -1.04
CA MET A 1 -11.29 3.38 -2.11
C MET A 1 -10.56 2.28 -2.88
N CYS A 2 -9.65 1.50 -2.29
CA CYS A 2 -8.95 0.44 -3.06
C CYS A 2 -9.81 -0.79 -3.37
N PHE A 3 -10.48 -1.35 -2.36
CA PHE A 3 -11.28 -2.60 -2.45
C PHE A 3 -12.79 -2.39 -2.28
N GLY A 4 -13.22 -1.13 -2.14
CA GLY A 4 -14.63 -0.75 -2.05
C GLY A 4 -15.22 -0.93 -0.65
N SER A 5 -16.20 -1.84 -0.52
CA SER A 5 -16.94 -2.07 0.73
C SER A 5 -15.99 -2.32 1.89
N LYS A 6 -16.28 -1.70 3.04
CA LYS A 6 -15.42 -1.77 4.23
C LYS A 6 -15.29 -3.24 4.67
N PRO A 7 -14.08 -3.82 4.70
CA PRO A 7 -13.86 -5.14 5.28
C PRO A 7 -14.19 -5.13 6.77
N ASP A 8 -14.29 -6.31 7.37
CA ASP A 8 -14.35 -6.40 8.83
C ASP A 8 -13.10 -5.75 9.46
N GLU A 9 -13.26 -5.25 10.68
CA GLU A 9 -12.20 -4.51 11.38
C GLU A 9 -10.93 -5.35 11.58
N LYS A 10 -11.06 -6.67 11.77
CA LYS A 10 -9.90 -7.56 11.96
C LYS A 10 -9.08 -7.67 10.68
N THR A 11 -9.74 -7.82 9.54
CA THR A 11 -9.11 -7.81 8.22
C THR A 11 -8.43 -6.48 7.93
N VAL A 12 -9.06 -5.36 8.31
CA VAL A 12 -8.45 -4.03 8.16
C VAL A 12 -7.17 -3.91 8.99
N ILE A 13 -7.21 -4.29 10.27
CA ILE A 13 -6.03 -4.24 11.16
C ILE A 13 -4.92 -5.15 10.62
N SER A 14 -5.25 -6.39 10.24
CA SER A 14 -4.26 -7.32 9.71
C SER A 14 -3.62 -6.81 8.42
N ALA A 15 -4.40 -6.24 7.49
CA ALA A 15 -3.87 -5.65 6.27
C ALA A 15 -3.01 -4.41 6.56
N GLN A 16 -3.43 -3.58 7.50
CA GLN A 16 -2.66 -2.40 7.92
C GLN A 16 -1.30 -2.81 8.52
N ASP A 17 -1.27 -3.83 9.38
CA ASP A 17 -0.03 -4.31 10.00
C ASP A 17 0.97 -4.80 8.94
N VAL A 18 0.50 -5.58 7.97
CA VAL A 18 1.35 -6.08 6.88
C VAL A 18 1.86 -4.95 5.99
N LEU A 19 1.00 -4.00 5.60
CA LEU A 19 1.40 -2.86 4.78
C LEU A 19 2.36 -1.92 5.51
N ARG A 20 2.16 -1.73 6.82
CA ARG A 20 3.07 -0.97 7.68
C ARG A 20 4.43 -1.64 7.78
N GLU A 21 4.50 -2.97 7.89
CA GLU A 21 5.78 -3.69 7.86
C GLU A 21 6.54 -3.46 6.55
N VAL A 22 5.84 -3.47 5.40
CA VAL A 22 6.44 -3.18 4.09
C VAL A 22 7.05 -1.77 4.08
N LEU A 23 6.30 -0.76 4.53
CA LEU A 23 6.75 0.64 4.62
C LEU A 23 7.99 0.78 5.50
N LEU A 24 7.94 0.23 6.72
CA LEU A 24 9.02 0.38 7.70
C LEU A 24 10.31 -0.30 7.27
N VAL A 25 10.23 -1.43 6.55
CA VAL A 25 11.45 -2.05 6.02
C VAL A 25 11.94 -1.34 4.75
N ARG A 26 11.05 -0.75 3.94
CA ARG A 26 11.41 0.06 2.76
C ARG A 26 12.11 1.37 3.13
N GLY A 27 11.65 2.06 4.17
CA GLY A 27 12.29 3.29 4.69
C GLY A 27 13.69 3.07 5.27
N GLY A 28 14.10 1.81 5.52
CA GLY A 28 15.47 1.45 5.90
C GLY A 28 16.39 1.09 4.72
N LEU A 29 15.95 1.30 3.47
CA LEU A 29 16.70 0.95 2.25
C LEU A 29 17.36 2.14 1.55
N ASP A 30 17.09 3.38 1.98
CA ASP A 30 17.58 4.60 1.32
C ASP A 30 18.86 5.18 1.94
N GLU A 31 19.47 4.51 2.91
CA GLU A 31 20.76 4.92 3.45
C GLU A 31 21.83 3.87 3.15
N GLY A 32 22.77 4.27 2.27
CA GLY A 32 23.89 3.49 1.77
C GLY A 32 24.92 3.09 2.83
N ILE A 33 24.49 2.40 3.86
CA ILE A 33 25.36 1.71 4.80
C ILE A 33 25.64 0.33 4.21
N ALA A 34 26.88 0.09 3.79
CA ALA A 34 27.34 -1.22 3.37
C ALA A 34 27.30 -2.19 4.56
N ILE A 35 26.17 -2.88 4.74
CA ILE A 35 26.02 -3.84 5.82
C ILE A 35 26.60 -5.19 5.37
N ALA A 36 27.45 -5.78 6.21
CA ALA A 36 28.11 -7.06 5.97
C ALA A 36 27.16 -8.14 5.42
N GLY A 37 27.61 -8.92 4.43
CA GLY A 37 26.76 -9.81 3.60
C GLY A 37 25.81 -10.76 4.34
N PHE A 38 26.14 -11.20 5.56
CA PHE A 38 25.25 -12.03 6.38
C PHE A 38 23.96 -11.29 6.79
N SER A 39 24.08 -10.02 7.17
CA SER A 39 22.92 -9.19 7.52
C SER A 39 22.07 -8.86 6.29
N TYR A 40 22.69 -8.75 5.12
CA TYR A 40 22.01 -8.55 3.84
C TYR A 40 21.13 -9.75 3.46
N LEU A 41 21.65 -10.97 3.56
CA LEU A 41 20.86 -12.18 3.29
C LEU A 41 19.69 -12.33 4.27
N ARG A 42 19.92 -12.08 5.56
CA ARG A 42 18.85 -12.09 6.58
C ARG A 42 17.79 -11.02 6.30
N ARG A 43 18.20 -9.83 5.82
CA ARG A 43 17.30 -8.75 5.40
C ARG A 43 16.52 -9.13 4.16
N GLN A 44 17.15 -9.72 3.15
CA GLN A 44 16.48 -10.22 1.95
C GLN A 44 15.44 -11.29 2.27
N ALA A 45 15.78 -12.25 3.14
CA ALA A 45 14.84 -13.27 3.60
C ALA A 45 13.63 -12.64 4.34
N ARG A 46 13.88 -11.65 5.20
CA ARG A 46 12.81 -10.91 5.89
C ARG A 46 11.93 -10.13 4.90
N MET A 47 12.52 -9.49 3.90
CA MET A 47 11.78 -8.77 2.85
C MET A 47 10.94 -9.70 2.00
N ALA A 48 11.49 -10.86 1.61
CA ALA A 48 10.74 -11.88 0.88
C ALA A 48 9.54 -12.36 1.67
N GLU A 49 9.70 -12.60 2.98
CA GLU A 49 8.61 -13.03 3.86
C GLU A 49 7.53 -11.94 4.02
N ILE A 50 7.92 -10.68 4.22
CA ILE A 50 6.97 -9.56 4.30
C ILE A 50 6.22 -9.41 2.97
N ARG A 51 6.93 -9.48 1.82
CA ARG A 51 6.29 -9.43 0.50
C ARG A 51 5.35 -10.61 0.25
N ARG A 52 5.67 -11.80 0.75
CA ARG A 52 4.79 -12.97 0.68
C ARG A 52 3.49 -12.72 1.43
N LYS A 53 3.57 -12.27 2.68
CA LYS A 53 2.39 -11.93 3.49
C LYS A 53 1.56 -10.83 2.83
N GLN A 54 2.21 -9.77 2.34
CA GLN A 54 1.56 -8.68 1.63
C GLN A 54 0.78 -9.20 0.42
N ARG A 55 1.42 -10.04 -0.41
CA ARG A 55 0.79 -10.63 -1.58
C ARG A 55 -0.43 -11.45 -1.18
N GLU A 56 -0.32 -12.32 -0.19
CA GLU A 56 -1.43 -13.16 0.27
C GLU A 56 -2.61 -12.33 0.78
N THR A 57 -2.35 -11.33 1.61
CA THR A 57 -3.39 -10.45 2.15
C THR A 57 -4.10 -9.65 1.05
N LEU A 58 -3.34 -9.02 0.15
CA LEU A 58 -3.94 -8.21 -0.93
C LEU A 58 -4.68 -9.09 -1.93
N LEU A 59 -4.12 -10.25 -2.29
CA LEU A 59 -4.77 -11.17 -3.22
C LEU A 59 -6.07 -11.73 -2.66
N ALA A 60 -6.15 -12.00 -1.35
CA ALA A 60 -7.39 -12.40 -0.71
C ALA A 60 -8.49 -11.32 -0.85
N LEU A 61 -8.14 -10.05 -0.64
CA LEU A 61 -9.07 -8.92 -0.82
C LEU A 61 -9.49 -8.73 -2.28
N ILE A 62 -8.55 -8.90 -3.22
CA ILE A 62 -8.81 -8.84 -4.67
C ILE A 62 -9.78 -9.94 -5.08
N ASN A 63 -9.54 -11.19 -4.65
CA ASN A 63 -10.39 -12.33 -4.99
C ASN A 63 -11.78 -12.20 -4.38
N GLN A 64 -11.88 -11.77 -3.12
CA GLN A 64 -13.18 -11.47 -2.50
C GLN A 64 -13.99 -10.47 -3.33
N ARG A 65 -13.32 -9.44 -3.85
CA ARG A 65 -13.95 -8.43 -4.71
C ARG A 65 -14.33 -8.98 -6.09
N ARG A 66 -13.50 -9.87 -6.65
CA ARG A 66 -13.75 -10.55 -7.93
C ARG A 66 -14.98 -11.46 -7.85
N ASP A 67 -15.14 -12.18 -6.75
CA ASP A 67 -16.23 -13.14 -6.54
C ASP A 67 -17.57 -12.47 -6.18
N THR A 68 -17.51 -11.29 -5.57
CA THR A 68 -18.70 -10.51 -5.19
C THR A 68 -18.67 -9.11 -5.81
N PRO A 69 -18.83 -8.99 -7.14
CA PRO A 69 -18.82 -7.70 -7.81
C PRO A 69 -20.08 -6.90 -7.44
N PRO A 70 -19.96 -5.67 -6.90
CA PRO A 70 -21.12 -4.86 -6.58
C PRO A 70 -21.78 -4.28 -7.85
N PRO A 71 -23.10 -3.99 -7.80
CA PRO A 71 -23.88 -3.52 -8.95
C PRO A 71 -23.46 -2.13 -9.49
N ALA A 72 -22.74 -1.35 -8.68
CA ALA A 72 -22.07 -0.13 -9.12
C ALA A 72 -20.60 -0.24 -8.72
N GLY A 73 -19.71 -0.22 -9.72
CA GLY A 73 -18.27 -0.08 -9.49
C GLY A 73 -17.99 1.11 -8.58
N GLY A 74 -16.93 1.01 -7.77
CA GLY A 74 -16.63 2.04 -6.78
C GLY A 74 -15.33 1.81 -6.02
N ALA A 75 -14.61 0.74 -6.34
CA ALA A 75 -13.27 0.47 -5.89
C ALA A 75 -12.28 0.68 -7.03
N TYR A 76 -11.07 1.12 -6.69
CA TYR A 76 -9.95 1.17 -7.61
C TYR A 76 -9.70 -0.18 -8.28
N VAL A 77 -9.75 -1.28 -7.53
CA VAL A 77 -9.54 -2.62 -8.11
C VAL A 77 -10.58 -3.00 -9.17
N ASP A 78 -11.80 -2.42 -9.10
CA ASP A 78 -12.84 -2.67 -10.11
C ASP A 78 -12.42 -2.11 -11.48
N THR A 79 -11.67 -1.01 -11.52
CA THR A 79 -11.15 -0.44 -12.78
C THR A 79 -10.02 -1.30 -13.34
N LEU A 80 -9.21 -1.91 -12.48
CA LEU A 80 -8.12 -2.79 -12.86
C LEU A 80 -8.60 -4.10 -13.48
N PHE A 81 -9.74 -4.63 -13.05
CA PHE A 81 -10.31 -5.85 -13.65
C PHE A 81 -10.69 -5.70 -15.12
N ASN A 82 -11.06 -4.48 -15.53
CA ASN A 82 -11.41 -4.17 -16.91
C ASN A 82 -10.22 -3.65 -17.73
N LEU A 83 -9.04 -3.51 -17.11
CA LEU A 83 -7.86 -2.97 -17.76
C LEU A 83 -7.13 -4.06 -18.56
N THR A 84 -6.81 -3.72 -19.81
CA THR A 84 -5.99 -4.55 -20.69
C THR A 84 -4.69 -3.82 -21.01
N VAL A 85 -3.58 -4.54 -21.07
CA VAL A 85 -2.31 -4.00 -21.58
C VAL A 85 -2.29 -4.04 -23.11
N ASP A 86 -1.29 -3.42 -23.74
CA ASP A 86 -1.19 -3.26 -25.20
C ASP A 86 -1.30 -4.57 -26.01
N SER A 87 -0.94 -5.71 -25.41
CA SER A 87 -1.11 -7.03 -26.03
C SER A 87 -2.54 -7.60 -25.97
N GLY A 88 -3.50 -6.83 -25.44
CA GLY A 88 -4.90 -7.24 -25.27
C GLY A 88 -5.15 -8.18 -24.09
N ARG A 89 -4.13 -8.54 -23.30
CA ARG A 89 -4.29 -9.39 -22.11
C ARG A 89 -4.79 -8.59 -20.90
N SER A 90 -5.51 -9.26 -20.01
CA SER A 90 -5.82 -8.76 -18.67
C SER A 90 -4.57 -8.76 -17.77
N LEU A 91 -4.65 -8.02 -16.66
CA LEU A 91 -3.63 -8.02 -15.61
C LEU A 91 -3.57 -9.36 -14.87
N HIS A 92 -2.36 -9.83 -14.59
CA HIS A 92 -2.12 -10.97 -13.71
C HIS A 92 -2.30 -10.57 -12.24
N ASP A 93 -2.50 -11.56 -11.38
CA ASP A 93 -2.66 -11.35 -9.94
C ASP A 93 -1.50 -10.55 -9.31
N ASP A 94 -0.26 -10.82 -9.74
CA ASP A 94 0.91 -10.09 -9.23
C ASP A 94 0.89 -8.62 -9.65
N GLU A 95 0.38 -8.31 -10.84
CA GLU A 95 0.25 -6.93 -11.34
C GLU A 95 -0.89 -6.19 -10.61
N LEU A 96 -2.02 -6.88 -10.36
CA LEU A 96 -3.12 -6.36 -9.56
C LEU A 96 -2.67 -6.04 -8.12
N VAL A 97 -1.96 -6.98 -7.49
CA VAL A 97 -1.38 -6.80 -6.15
C VAL A 97 -0.41 -5.62 -6.14
N ALA A 98 0.48 -5.51 -7.14
CA ALA A 98 1.44 -4.42 -7.23
C ALA A 98 0.75 -3.06 -7.35
N LEU A 99 -0.24 -2.92 -8.24
CA LEU A 99 -0.97 -1.67 -8.45
C LEU A 99 -1.83 -1.28 -7.25
N CYS A 100 -2.47 -2.25 -6.58
CA CYS A 100 -3.22 -1.99 -5.35
C CYS A 100 -2.27 -1.57 -4.22
N SER A 101 -1.11 -2.21 -4.09
CA SER A 101 -0.08 -1.82 -3.13
C SER A 101 0.43 -0.41 -3.40
N GLU A 102 0.69 -0.06 -4.66
CA GLU A 102 1.14 1.27 -5.06
C GLU A 102 0.10 2.33 -4.65
N PHE A 103 -1.16 2.10 -5.01
CA PHE A 103 -2.26 3.01 -4.69
C PHE A 103 -2.35 3.32 -3.18
N ILE A 104 -2.18 2.31 -2.34
CA ILE A 104 -2.22 2.49 -0.88
C ILE A 104 -0.94 3.18 -0.36
N ASN A 105 0.22 2.83 -0.92
CA ASN A 105 1.51 3.30 -0.43
C ASN A 105 1.83 4.74 -0.86
N ALA A 106 1.55 5.10 -2.11
CA ALA A 106 1.95 6.36 -2.73
C ALA A 106 1.40 7.59 -1.99
N GLY A 107 0.21 7.48 -1.42
CA GLY A 107 -0.42 8.55 -0.64
C GLY A 107 0.01 8.60 0.83
N THR A 108 0.61 7.56 1.39
CA THR A 108 0.79 7.44 2.84
C THR A 108 1.89 8.37 3.35
N ASP A 109 3.12 8.23 2.84
CA ASP A 109 4.27 9.02 3.32
C ASP A 109 4.13 10.50 2.94
N THR A 110 3.73 10.77 1.70
CA THR A 110 3.59 12.13 1.16
C THR A 110 2.52 12.93 1.89
N THR A 111 1.34 12.35 2.15
CA THR A 111 0.27 13.02 2.90
C THR A 111 0.67 13.22 4.35
N THR A 112 1.31 12.23 4.98
CA THR A 112 1.78 12.34 6.38
C THR A 112 2.80 13.46 6.52
N THR A 113 3.82 13.50 5.65
CA THR A 113 4.82 14.57 5.63
C THR A 113 4.18 15.93 5.34
N SER A 114 3.23 16.00 4.40
CA SER A 114 2.51 17.25 4.12
C SER A 114 1.73 17.76 5.33
N LEU A 115 1.06 16.87 6.07
CA LEU A 115 0.36 17.21 7.31
C LEU A 115 1.33 17.66 8.41
N GLN A 116 2.49 17.01 8.54
CA GLN A 116 3.54 17.42 9.48
C GLN A 116 4.02 18.85 9.18
N TRP A 117 4.32 19.15 7.92
CA TRP A 117 4.72 20.50 7.49
C TRP A 117 3.60 21.52 7.67
N LEU A 118 2.36 21.15 7.35
CA LEU A 118 1.20 22.00 7.57
C LEU A 118 1.08 22.38 9.05
N MET A 119 1.09 21.40 9.95
CA MET A 119 1.02 21.63 11.40
C MET A 119 2.19 22.48 11.91
N ALA A 120 3.40 22.21 11.44
CA ALA A 120 4.57 23.02 11.81
C ALA A 120 4.43 24.49 11.39
N ASN A 121 3.94 24.73 10.17
CA ASN A 121 3.69 26.09 9.67
C ASN A 121 2.56 26.78 10.45
N LEU A 122 1.47 26.08 10.78
CA LEU A 122 0.38 26.64 11.58
C LEU A 122 0.85 27.07 12.98
N VAL A 123 1.69 26.26 13.65
CA VAL A 123 2.27 26.60 14.95
C VAL A 123 3.16 27.85 14.86
N ILE A 124 3.96 27.99 13.80
CA ILE A 124 4.81 29.16 13.59
C ILE A 124 3.97 30.40 13.21
N ARG A 125 2.87 30.22 12.49
CA ARG A 125 2.02 31.28 11.92
C ARG A 125 0.65 31.33 12.58
N GLN A 126 0.64 31.74 13.85
CA GLN A 126 -0.59 31.90 14.64
C GLN A 126 -1.61 32.85 13.99
N ASP A 127 -1.16 33.82 13.20
CA ASP A 127 -2.00 34.74 12.41
C ASP A 127 -2.85 34.01 11.36
N ILE A 128 -2.31 32.94 10.77
CA ILE A 128 -3.01 32.09 9.80
C ILE A 128 -3.87 31.06 10.53
N GLN A 129 -3.36 30.47 11.62
CA GLN A 129 -4.08 29.44 12.39
C GLN A 129 -5.36 29.96 13.07
N ALA A 130 -5.40 31.23 13.45
CA ALA A 130 -6.55 31.84 14.12
C ALA A 130 -7.72 32.20 13.18
N ARG A 131 -7.60 31.94 11.87
CA ARG A 131 -8.65 32.15 10.86
C ARG A 131 -9.33 30.85 10.49
#